data_AF-A0A2R8FCI7-F1
#
_entry.id   AF-A0A2R8FCI7-F1
#
_cell.length_a   1.000
_cell.length_b   1.000
_cell.length_c   1.000
_cell.angle_alpha   90.00
_cell.angle_beta   90.00
_cell.angle_gamma   90.00
#
_symmetry.space_group_name_H-M   'P 1'
#
loop_
_entity.id
_entity.type
_entity.pdbx_description
1 polymer ?
#
loop_
_entity_poly.entity_id
_entity_poly.type
_entity_poly.pdbx_seq_one_letter_code
_entity_poly.pdbx_strand_id
1 'polypeptide(L)'
;MIYRCLVILLVFIPLPSSLVAAQLVNKGCHVVWPTELSCVEGSQIFCEFEAAYSNAINEKKPGIIVFFSEYQTEKFASLTNGSFSLPKAISCGFNVVVLCPGLISPLDFPYKMDPVIVYMGNFIEKFPEVSTVEGPRLCYILLDEQGTARCQAILPLGTN
;
A
#
# COMPACT_ATOMS: atom_id res chain seq x y z
N MET A 1 60.88 -3.74 23.45
CA MET A 1 61.25 -4.21 22.10
C MET A 1 60.17 -5.20 21.65
N ILE A 2 59.19 -4.74 20.88
CA ILE A 2 59.11 -4.87 19.41
C ILE A 2 58.61 -6.27 18.96
N TYR A 3 57.31 -6.31 18.65
CA TYR A 3 56.63 -6.85 17.44
C TYR A 3 57.00 -8.20 16.80
N ARG A 4 55.93 -8.79 16.21
CA ARG A 4 55.83 -9.83 15.14
C ARG A 4 55.69 -11.26 15.69
N CYS A 5 54.67 -12.08 15.38
CA CYS A 5 53.90 -12.28 14.15
C CYS A 5 52.43 -12.63 14.47
N LEU A 6 51.46 -11.83 14.02
CA LEU A 6 50.46 -12.17 12.98
C LEU A 6 50.58 -13.54 12.27
N VAL A 7 49.44 -14.25 12.21
CA VAL A 7 48.92 -15.07 11.09
C VAL A 7 49.69 -16.41 10.92
N ILE A 8 49.11 -17.61 11.12
CA ILE A 8 47.96 -18.23 10.47
C ILE A 8 47.50 -19.38 11.38
N LEU A 9 46.24 -19.39 11.78
CA LEU A 9 45.49 -20.65 11.92
C LEU A 9 44.01 -20.28 11.85
N LEU A 10 43.54 -20.21 10.60
CA LEU A 10 42.14 -20.28 10.24
C LEU A 10 41.57 -21.52 10.93
N VAL A 11 40.91 -21.27 12.06
CA VAL A 11 40.09 -22.24 12.76
C VAL A 11 39.02 -22.67 11.77
N PHE A 12 39.10 -23.94 11.35
CA PHE A 12 37.98 -24.69 10.82
C PHE A 12 36.89 -24.69 11.90
N ILE A 13 36.05 -23.66 11.91
CA ILE A 13 34.74 -23.72 12.55
C ILE A 13 33.81 -24.31 11.48
N PRO A 14 33.31 -25.54 11.62
CA PRO A 14 32.17 -25.96 10.84
C PRO A 14 31.00 -25.09 11.31
N LEU A 15 30.64 -24.08 10.52
CA LEU A 15 29.38 -23.37 10.75
C LEU A 15 28.26 -24.42 10.72
N PRO A 16 27.37 -24.46 11.73
CA PRO A 16 26.19 -25.31 11.67
C PRO A 16 25.38 -24.92 10.44
N SER A 17 24.95 -25.92 9.69
CA SER A 17 24.27 -25.83 8.39
C SER A 17 22.88 -25.18 8.42
N SER A 18 22.57 -24.34 9.42
CA SER A 18 21.29 -23.67 9.59
C SER A 18 21.19 -22.32 8.85
N LEU A 19 22.22 -21.88 8.15
CA LEU A 19 22.19 -20.68 7.30
C LEU A 19 21.86 -20.96 5.81
N VAL A 20 21.52 -22.21 5.47
CA VAL A 20 21.17 -22.61 4.08
C VAL A 20 19.66 -22.84 3.89
N ALA A 21 18.83 -22.72 4.94
CA ALA A 21 17.38 -22.93 4.83
C ALA A 21 16.53 -21.64 4.77
N ALA A 22 17.14 -20.49 4.43
CA ALA A 22 16.39 -19.29 4.05
C ALA A 22 16.30 -19.10 2.51
N GLN A 23 16.73 -20.10 1.73
CA GLN A 23 16.33 -20.24 0.33
C GLN A 23 14.98 -20.97 0.24
N LEU A 24 13.98 -20.49 0.98
CA LEU A 24 12.60 -20.88 0.73
C LEU A 24 12.11 -20.09 -0.48
N VAL A 25 12.16 -20.78 -1.62
CA VAL A 25 11.20 -20.63 -2.73
C VAL A 25 11.28 -19.29 -3.45
N ASN A 26 12.40 -19.06 -4.13
CA ASN A 26 12.37 -18.34 -5.41
C ASN A 26 12.03 -19.34 -6.53
N LYS A 27 10.86 -19.97 -6.44
CA LYS A 27 10.17 -20.51 -7.61
C LYS A 27 9.17 -19.44 -8.00
N GLY A 28 9.30 -18.89 -9.20
CA GLY A 28 8.50 -17.79 -9.72
C GLY A 28 7.00 -18.06 -9.73
N CYS A 29 6.36 -17.94 -8.57
CA CYS A 29 5.04 -17.37 -8.49
C CYS A 29 5.25 -15.87 -8.55
N HIS A 30 4.88 -15.23 -9.66
CA HIS A 30 4.50 -13.83 -9.60
C HIS A 30 3.35 -13.76 -8.59
N VAL A 31 3.65 -13.39 -7.34
CA VAL A 31 2.59 -13.20 -6.36
C VAL A 31 1.87 -11.94 -6.75
N VAL A 32 0.64 -12.11 -7.24
CA VAL A 32 -0.25 -11.00 -7.55
C VAL A 32 -0.96 -10.67 -6.23
N TRP A 33 -0.56 -9.57 -5.61
CA TRP A 33 -1.27 -9.05 -4.45
C TRP A 33 -2.59 -8.40 -4.88
N PRO A 34 -3.63 -8.42 -4.02
CA PRO A 34 -4.88 -7.74 -4.31
C PRO A 34 -4.64 -6.23 -4.47
N THR A 35 -5.24 -5.66 -5.52
CA THR A 35 -5.20 -4.22 -5.81
C THR A 35 -6.58 -3.56 -5.63
N GLU A 36 -7.62 -4.39 -5.50
CA GLU A 36 -9.02 -4.03 -5.33
C GLU A 36 -9.63 -4.74 -4.13
N LEU A 37 -10.59 -4.09 -3.49
CA LEU A 37 -11.30 -4.58 -2.31
C LEU A 37 -12.72 -4.99 -2.72
N SER A 38 -13.20 -6.09 -2.13
CA SER A 38 -14.56 -6.59 -2.40
C SER A 38 -15.61 -5.56 -1.97
N CYS A 39 -16.47 -5.14 -2.89
CA CYS A 39 -17.51 -4.13 -2.67
C CYS A 39 -18.83 -4.52 -3.33
N VAL A 40 -19.92 -3.81 -3.04
CA VAL A 40 -21.21 -3.97 -3.74
C VAL A 40 -21.06 -3.73 -5.24
N GLU A 41 -21.92 -4.40 -6.01
CA GLU A 41 -21.95 -4.30 -7.47
C GLU A 41 -21.88 -2.84 -7.95
N GLY A 42 -20.83 -2.53 -8.71
CA GLY A 42 -20.62 -1.22 -9.33
C GLY A 42 -19.85 -0.19 -8.49
N SER A 43 -19.50 -0.49 -7.24
CA SER A 43 -18.57 0.34 -6.46
C SER A 43 -17.19 -0.31 -6.46
N GLN A 44 -16.20 0.35 -7.08
CA GLN A 44 -14.82 -0.14 -7.12
C GLN A 44 -13.99 0.63 -6.10
N ILE A 45 -13.53 -0.08 -5.06
CA ILE A 45 -12.57 0.44 -4.09
C ILE A 45 -11.24 -0.25 -4.34
N PHE A 46 -10.19 0.54 -4.48
CA PHE A 46 -8.82 0.07 -4.64
C PHE A 46 -8.08 0.07 -3.29
N CYS A 47 -7.14 -0.84 -3.13
CA CYS A 47 -6.15 -0.81 -2.04
C CYS A 47 -4.74 -0.46 -2.54
N GLU A 48 -4.56 -0.28 -3.86
CA GLU A 48 -3.33 0.19 -4.47
C GLU A 48 -3.59 1.47 -5.29
N PHE A 49 -2.81 2.52 -5.03
CA PHE A 49 -2.95 3.80 -5.74
C PHE A 49 -2.66 3.67 -7.24
N GLU A 50 -1.63 2.92 -7.64
CA GLU A 50 -1.25 2.79 -9.05
C GLU A 50 -2.32 2.06 -9.89
N ALA A 51 -3.02 1.08 -9.30
CA ALA A 51 -4.15 0.43 -9.94
C ALA A 51 -5.32 1.42 -10.15
N ALA A 52 -5.67 2.19 -9.12
CA ALA A 52 -6.69 3.22 -9.23
C ALA A 52 -6.32 4.32 -10.23
N TYR A 53 -5.04 4.69 -10.27
CA TYR A 53 -4.49 5.66 -11.21
C TYR A 53 -4.58 5.18 -12.65
N SER A 54 -4.13 3.95 -12.91
CA SER A 54 -4.22 3.34 -14.24
C SER A 54 -5.67 3.21 -14.72
N ASN A 55 -6.59 2.82 -13.83
CA ASN A 55 -8.01 2.80 -14.14
C ASN A 55 -8.55 4.21 -14.43
N ALA A 56 -8.19 5.22 -13.62
CA ALA A 56 -8.65 6.59 -13.80
C ALA A 56 -8.22 7.18 -15.15
N ILE A 57 -6.99 6.89 -15.59
CA ILE A 57 -6.50 7.28 -16.92
C ILE A 57 -7.32 6.60 -18.03
N ASN A 58 -7.54 5.29 -17.92
CA ASN A 58 -8.29 4.52 -18.92
C ASN A 58 -9.76 4.98 -19.02
N GLU A 59 -10.37 5.31 -17.90
CA GLU A 59 -11.76 5.76 -17.81
C GLU A 59 -11.93 7.28 -17.92
N LYS A 60 -10.83 8.03 -18.11
CA LYS A 60 -10.80 9.50 -18.18
C LYS A 60 -11.43 10.18 -16.96
N LYS A 61 -11.21 9.61 -15.77
CA LYS A 61 -11.66 10.17 -14.50
C LYS A 61 -10.71 11.32 -14.08
N PRO A 62 -11.22 12.48 -13.67
CA PRO A 62 -10.41 13.64 -13.29
C PRO A 62 -9.63 13.47 -11.97
N GLY A 63 -9.91 12.45 -11.15
CA GLY A 63 -9.20 12.32 -9.87
C GLY A 63 -9.43 11.01 -9.12
N ILE A 64 -8.80 10.96 -7.95
CA ILE A 64 -8.79 9.83 -7.03
C ILE A 64 -8.93 10.37 -5.61
N ILE A 65 -9.85 9.78 -4.85
CA ILE A 65 -10.06 10.05 -3.44
C ILE A 65 -9.35 8.96 -2.64
N VAL A 66 -8.42 9.34 -1.77
CA VAL A 66 -7.62 8.39 -0.98
C VAL A 66 -7.94 8.56 0.49
N PHE A 67 -8.48 7.51 1.12
CA PHE A 67 -8.60 7.39 2.57
C PHE A 67 -7.29 6.78 3.10
N PHE A 68 -6.52 7.55 3.86
CA PHE A 68 -5.20 7.13 4.34
C PHE A 68 -5.13 7.12 5.86
N SER A 69 -4.62 6.04 6.44
CA SER A 69 -4.34 5.94 7.87
C SER A 69 -3.17 4.99 8.14
N GLU A 70 -2.20 5.41 8.95
CA GLU A 70 -1.12 4.52 9.43
C GLU A 70 -1.60 3.45 10.42
N TYR A 71 -2.80 3.63 10.98
CA TYR A 71 -3.38 2.75 11.98
C TYR A 71 -4.68 2.14 11.49
N GLN A 72 -4.98 0.92 11.95
CA GLN A 72 -6.28 0.30 11.71
C GLN A 72 -7.41 1.22 12.15
N THR A 73 -8.39 1.42 11.26
CA THR A 73 -9.51 2.31 11.50
C THR A 73 -10.81 1.58 11.17
N GLU A 74 -11.67 1.35 12.17
CA GLU A 74 -12.95 0.65 11.97
C GLU A 74 -13.82 1.32 10.90
N LYS A 75 -13.79 2.66 10.84
CA LYS A 75 -14.50 3.43 9.79
C LYS A 75 -14.01 3.06 8.39
N PHE A 76 -12.72 2.89 8.19
CA PHE A 76 -12.17 2.54 6.87
C PHE A 76 -12.46 1.07 6.53
N ALA A 77 -12.39 0.16 7.51
CA ALA A 77 -12.83 -1.22 7.34
C ALA A 77 -14.33 -1.32 7.02
N SER A 78 -15.16 -0.42 7.55
CA SER A 78 -16.59 -0.40 7.22
C SER A 78 -16.87 -0.03 5.75
N LEU A 79 -15.96 0.72 5.10
CA LEU A 79 -16.06 1.03 3.67
C LEU A 79 -15.94 -0.23 2.80
N THR A 80 -15.22 -1.23 3.28
CA THR A 80 -14.98 -2.48 2.54
C THR A 80 -16.00 -3.58 2.84
N ASN A 81 -16.94 -3.35 3.78
CA ASN A 81 -17.95 -4.33 4.19
C ASN A 81 -19.20 -4.34 3.29
N GLY A 82 -19.06 -3.97 2.01
CA GLY A 82 -20.09 -4.18 1.00
C GLY A 82 -21.32 -3.26 1.08
N SER A 83 -21.32 -2.17 1.84
CA SER A 83 -22.42 -1.18 1.82
C SER A 83 -22.00 0.18 1.28
N PHE A 84 -20.71 0.38 1.05
CA PHE A 84 -20.20 1.64 0.55
C PHE A 84 -20.47 1.78 -0.94
N SER A 85 -21.17 2.87 -1.29
CA SER A 85 -21.27 3.34 -2.66
C SER A 85 -21.18 4.85 -2.66
N LEU A 86 -20.35 5.39 -3.54
CA LEU A 86 -20.37 6.83 -3.80
C LEU A 86 -21.60 7.19 -4.64
N PRO A 87 -22.19 8.38 -4.44
CA PRO A 87 -23.17 8.93 -5.36
C PRO A 87 -22.65 8.87 -6.80
N LYS A 88 -23.51 8.53 -7.76
CA LYS A 88 -23.13 8.34 -9.18
C LYS A 88 -22.34 9.52 -9.77
N ALA A 89 -22.70 10.75 -9.39
CA ALA A 89 -22.00 11.95 -9.83
C ALA A 89 -20.53 11.96 -9.39
N ILE A 90 -20.21 11.41 -8.23
CA ILE A 90 -18.85 11.32 -7.69
C ILE A 90 -18.14 10.09 -8.27
N SER A 91 -18.80 8.92 -8.31
CA SER A 91 -18.16 7.69 -8.81
C SER A 91 -17.83 7.73 -10.31
N CYS A 92 -18.56 8.52 -11.10
CA CYS A 92 -18.19 8.78 -12.50
C CYS A 92 -16.92 9.65 -12.63
N GLY A 93 -16.59 10.45 -11.61
CA GLY A 93 -15.45 11.37 -11.64
C GLY A 93 -14.23 10.87 -10.88
N PHE A 94 -14.41 9.98 -9.91
CA PHE A 94 -13.36 9.63 -8.96
C PHE A 94 -13.28 8.14 -8.70
N ASN A 95 -12.05 7.63 -8.68
CA ASN A 95 -11.75 6.35 -8.05
C ASN A 95 -11.57 6.54 -6.55
N VAL A 96 -11.84 5.48 -5.79
CA VAL A 96 -11.64 5.47 -4.33
C VAL A 96 -10.52 4.51 -4.00
N VAL A 97 -9.56 4.98 -3.22
CA VAL A 97 -8.50 4.16 -2.65
C VAL A 97 -8.62 4.19 -1.13
N VAL A 98 -8.48 3.04 -0.48
CA VAL A 98 -8.34 2.96 0.97
C VAL A 98 -6.99 2.34 1.30
N LEU A 99 -6.12 3.13 1.92
CA LEU A 99 -4.78 2.76 2.38
C LEU A 99 -4.80 2.73 3.91
N CYS A 100 -5.07 1.55 4.45
CA CYS A 100 -5.12 1.27 5.88
C CYS A 100 -4.62 -0.15 6.11
N PRO A 101 -3.76 -0.39 7.11
CA PRO A 101 -3.40 -1.76 7.49
C PRO A 101 -4.63 -2.57 7.87
N GLY A 102 -4.59 -3.88 7.63
CA GLY A 102 -5.63 -4.85 8.03
C GLY A 102 -6.85 -4.91 7.11
N LEU A 103 -6.84 -4.26 5.95
CA LEU A 103 -7.97 -4.31 5.00
C LEU A 103 -8.04 -5.60 4.18
N ILE A 104 -6.89 -6.21 3.92
CA ILE A 104 -6.80 -7.47 3.16
C ILE A 104 -6.69 -8.60 4.19
N SER A 105 -7.49 -9.66 4.03
CA SER A 105 -7.41 -10.81 4.92
C SER A 105 -6.03 -11.46 4.77
N PRO A 106 -5.36 -11.87 5.87
CA PRO A 106 -4.15 -12.68 5.79
C PRO A 106 -4.31 -14.02 5.05
N LEU A 107 -5.56 -14.46 4.81
CA LEU A 107 -5.85 -15.62 3.97
C LEU A 107 -5.73 -15.31 2.47
N ASP A 108 -5.81 -14.05 2.07
CA ASP A 108 -5.77 -13.60 0.68
C ASP A 108 -4.33 -13.35 0.18
N PHE A 109 -3.31 -13.49 1.04
CA PHE A 109 -1.91 -13.39 0.65
C PHE A 109 -1.01 -14.37 1.41
N PRO A 110 0.01 -14.95 0.74
CA PRO A 110 0.84 -16.02 1.33
C PRO A 110 1.90 -15.52 2.33
N TYR A 111 1.98 -14.20 2.59
CA TYR A 111 3.08 -13.58 3.32
C TYR A 111 2.68 -13.09 4.71
N LYS A 112 3.68 -12.85 5.58
CA LYS A 112 3.48 -12.29 6.93
C LYS A 112 3.29 -10.77 6.95
N MET A 113 3.56 -10.09 5.84
CA MET A 113 3.45 -8.64 5.72
C MET A 113 2.21 -8.30 4.91
N ASP A 114 1.40 -7.40 5.46
CA ASP A 114 0.21 -6.86 4.80
C ASP A 114 0.65 -6.05 3.54
N PRO A 115 0.16 -6.42 2.34
CA PRO A 115 0.45 -5.70 1.10
C PRO A 115 0.15 -4.20 1.17
N VAL A 116 -0.89 -3.80 1.92
CA VAL A 116 -1.30 -2.39 2.02
C VAL A 116 -0.21 -1.54 2.66
N ILE A 117 0.61 -2.09 3.55
CA ILE A 117 1.76 -1.38 4.14
C ILE A 117 2.77 -1.00 3.04
N VAL A 118 3.00 -1.86 2.06
CA VAL A 118 3.88 -1.57 0.93
C VAL A 118 3.27 -0.51 0.03
N TYR A 119 1.97 -0.61 -0.27
CA TYR A 119 1.25 0.38 -1.06
C TYR A 119 1.23 1.77 -0.41
N MET A 120 1.13 1.82 0.92
CA MET A 120 1.23 3.06 1.69
C MET A 120 2.61 3.71 1.55
N GLY A 121 3.69 2.91 1.60
CA GLY A 121 5.05 3.41 1.37
C GLY A 121 5.19 4.04 -0.01
N ASN A 122 4.76 3.33 -1.06
CA ASN A 122 4.78 3.84 -2.44
C ASN A 122 3.95 5.13 -2.58
N PHE A 123 2.80 5.21 -1.91
CA PHE A 123 1.95 6.40 -1.93
C PHE A 123 2.61 7.60 -1.24
N ILE A 124 3.24 7.40 -0.08
CA ILE A 124 3.99 8.46 0.62
C ILE A 124 5.20 8.92 -0.18
N GLU A 125 5.93 8.02 -0.82
CA GLU A 125 7.05 8.38 -1.70
C GLU A 125 6.60 9.28 -2.86
N LYS A 126 5.39 9.03 -3.40
CA LYS A 126 4.80 9.81 -4.48
C LYS A 126 4.21 11.14 -4.02
N PHE A 127 3.62 11.18 -2.81
CA PHE A 127 2.95 12.36 -2.24
C PHE A 127 3.45 12.61 -0.79
N PRO A 128 4.70 13.08 -0.61
CA PRO A 128 5.32 13.22 0.71
C PRO A 128 4.59 14.20 1.62
N GLU A 129 3.83 15.16 1.06
CA GLU A 129 2.98 16.10 1.80
C GLU A 129 1.92 15.39 2.66
N VAL A 130 1.53 14.16 2.34
CA VAL A 130 0.54 13.37 3.11
C VAL A 130 1.04 13.06 4.53
N SER A 131 2.37 12.91 4.68
CA SER A 131 3.00 12.65 5.98
C SER A 131 3.04 13.87 6.89
N THR A 132 2.66 15.06 6.40
CA THR A 132 2.62 16.28 7.21
C THR A 132 1.36 16.39 8.08
N VAL A 133 0.35 15.55 7.81
CA VAL A 133 -0.92 15.52 8.54
C VAL A 133 -1.00 14.20 9.30
N GLU A 134 -1.08 14.25 10.63
CA GLU A 134 -1.17 13.06 11.47
C GLU A 134 -2.59 12.45 11.51
N GLY A 135 -2.68 11.14 11.75
CA GLY A 135 -3.95 10.42 11.96
C GLY A 135 -4.73 10.12 10.68
N PRO A 136 -5.98 9.63 10.76
CA PRO A 136 -6.78 9.34 9.57
C PRO A 136 -7.02 10.61 8.74
N ARG A 137 -6.79 10.52 7.42
CA ARG A 137 -6.89 11.67 6.51
C ARG A 137 -7.48 11.28 5.17
N LEU A 138 -8.05 12.28 4.49
CA LEU A 138 -8.59 12.18 3.15
C LEU A 138 -7.72 13.00 2.20
N CYS A 139 -7.18 12.38 1.17
CA CYS A 139 -6.38 13.04 0.15
C CYS A 139 -7.18 13.14 -1.15
N TYR A 140 -7.19 14.33 -1.75
CA TYR A 140 -7.75 14.56 -3.08
C TYR A 140 -6.61 14.61 -4.08
N ILE A 141 -6.52 13.59 -4.92
CA ILE A 141 -5.54 13.53 -5.99
C ILE A 141 -6.25 13.90 -7.29
N LEU A 142 -5.78 14.95 -7.96
CA LEU A 142 -6.31 15.37 -9.26
C LEU A 142 -5.34 14.98 -10.36
N LEU A 143 -5.89 14.58 -11.50
CA LEU A 143 -5.15 14.29 -12.72
C LEU A 143 -5.23 15.50 -13.64
N ASP A 144 -4.08 16.01 -14.09
CA ASP A 144 -4.05 17.05 -15.12
C ASP A 144 -4.36 16.47 -16.52
N GLU A 145 -4.43 17.35 -17.52
CA GLU A 145 -4.74 16.95 -18.91
C GLU A 145 -3.69 16.00 -19.50
N GLN A 146 -2.49 15.95 -18.93
CA GLN A 146 -1.41 15.05 -19.31
C GLN A 146 -1.45 13.74 -18.50
N GLY A 147 -2.41 13.59 -17.59
CA GLY A 147 -2.56 12.46 -16.69
C GLY A 147 -1.68 12.52 -15.45
N THR A 148 -0.94 13.60 -15.22
CA THR A 148 -0.06 13.71 -14.04
C THR A 148 -0.90 13.86 -12.78
N ALA A 149 -0.64 13.00 -11.80
CA ALA A 149 -1.31 13.05 -10.51
C ALA A 149 -0.69 14.10 -9.59
N ARG A 150 -1.52 14.92 -8.94
CA ARG A 150 -1.12 15.91 -7.92
C ARG A 150 -2.04 15.84 -6.71
N CYS A 151 -1.47 15.87 -5.50
CA CYS A 151 -2.26 16.02 -4.29
C CYS A 151 -2.74 17.47 -4.17
N GLN A 152 -4.04 17.68 -4.33
CA GLN A 152 -4.66 19.01 -4.30
C GLN A 152 -5.01 19.44 -2.88
N ALA A 153 -5.41 18.49 -2.04
CA ALA A 153 -5.82 18.76 -0.66
C ALA A 153 -5.67 17.52 0.22
N ILE A 154 -5.33 17.75 1.48
CA ILE A 154 -5.28 16.74 2.54
C ILE A 154 -6.17 17.25 3.67
N LEU A 155 -7.23 16.49 4.00
CA LEU A 155 -8.16 16.82 5.06
C LEU A 155 -7.99 15.85 6.23
N PRO A 156 -7.71 16.34 7.45
CA PRO A 156 -7.73 15.49 8.64
C PRO A 156 -9.17 15.05 8.92
N LEU A 157 -9.37 13.77 9.24
CA LEU A 157 -10.70 13.20 9.53
C LEU A 157 -10.97 13.06 11.04
N GLY A 158 -9.98 13.39 11.88
CA GLY A 158 -10.06 13.27 13.33
C GLY A 158 -9.98 11.82 13.82
N THR A 159 -9.59 11.66 15.08
CA THR A 159 -9.48 10.38 15.78
C THR A 159 -10.75 10.13 16.60
N ASN A 160 -11.88 9.92 15.92
CA ASN A 160 -13.13 9.53 16.59
C ASN A 160 -13.29 8.02 16.56
#